data_AF-A0A958NEF3-F1
#
_entry.id   AF-A0A958NEF3-F1
#
_cell.length_a   1.000
_cell.length_b   1.000
_cell.length_c   1.000
_cell.angle_alpha   90.00
_cell.angle_beta   90.00
_cell.angle_gamma   90.00
#
_symmetry.space_group_name_H-M   'P 1'
#
loop_
_entity.id
_entity.type
_entity.pdbx_description
1 polymer ?
#
loop_
_entity_poly.entity_id
_entity_poly.type
_entity_poly.pdbx_seq_one_letter_code
_entity_poly.pdbx_strand_id
1 'polypeptide(L)'
;MSYCFPLNRKVNLAVLVVFLCFLTPAKAQLTVTGGLNLNDIRNLLFGPDVTIANFQVNCPNGAYGSFNGGNSNIGLTGGILLTTGNINVAVGPNNIGDAGRDNNAPGDTDLDDLVNGGTSGCVIGGPCTQTGCNGTMTTNGVCTCTNCADAGTSFDACSIEFDITPTCDQIQIRYVFGS
;
A
#
# COMPACT_ATOMS: atom_id res chain seq x y z
N MET A 1 -40.40 -29.96 -25.89
CA MET A 1 -39.74 -31.27 -25.69
C MET A 1 -39.58 -31.46 -24.19
N SER A 2 -40.45 -32.28 -23.59
CA SER A 2 -40.48 -32.50 -22.14
C SER A 2 -39.74 -33.80 -21.83
N TYR A 3 -38.62 -33.72 -21.12
CA TYR A 3 -37.86 -34.91 -20.68
C TYR A 3 -38.33 -35.29 -19.27
N CYS A 4 -39.08 -36.39 -19.17
CA CYS A 4 -39.39 -37.04 -17.89
C CYS A 4 -38.27 -38.04 -17.61
N PHE A 5 -37.35 -37.71 -16.69
CA PHE A 5 -36.32 -38.65 -16.23
C PHE A 5 -36.87 -39.46 -15.04
N PRO A 6 -36.93 -40.80 -15.12
CA PRO A 6 -37.36 -41.63 -13.99
C PRO A 6 -36.36 -41.52 -12.84
N LEU A 7 -36.83 -41.11 -11.66
CA LEU A 7 -36.01 -40.97 -10.44
C LEU A 7 -35.60 -42.36 -9.91
N ASN A 8 -34.47 -42.89 -10.37
CA ASN A 8 -33.87 -44.09 -9.78
C ASN A 8 -33.09 -43.72 -8.50
N ARG A 9 -33.62 -44.10 -7.34
CA ARG A 9 -33.15 -43.68 -6.00
C ARG A 9 -31.66 -43.96 -5.74
N LYS A 10 -31.07 -44.98 -6.37
CA LYS A 10 -29.63 -45.29 -6.25
C LYS A 10 -28.75 -44.45 -7.18
N VAL A 11 -29.26 -44.07 -8.36
CA VAL A 11 -28.55 -43.23 -9.33
C VAL A 11 -28.53 -41.77 -8.87
N ASN A 12 -29.63 -41.28 -8.29
CA ASN A 12 -29.67 -39.93 -7.73
C ASN A 12 -28.72 -39.73 -6.56
N LEU A 13 -28.56 -40.73 -5.69
CA LEU A 13 -27.61 -40.63 -4.57
C LEU A 13 -26.16 -40.60 -5.08
N ALA A 14 -25.83 -41.43 -6.07
CA ALA A 14 -24.51 -41.43 -6.69
C ALA A 14 -24.22 -40.11 -7.40
N VAL A 15 -25.19 -39.54 -8.14
CA VAL A 15 -25.05 -38.24 -8.82
C VAL A 15 -24.91 -37.09 -7.81
N LEU A 16 -25.66 -37.11 -6.71
CA LEU A 16 -25.58 -36.11 -5.64
C LEU A 16 -24.22 -36.17 -4.92
N VAL A 17 -23.71 -37.37 -4.62
CA VAL A 17 -22.39 -37.57 -3.98
C VAL A 17 -21.27 -37.11 -4.92
N VAL A 18 -21.36 -37.40 -6.22
CA VAL A 18 -20.41 -36.90 -7.23
C VAL A 18 -20.47 -35.37 -7.33
N PHE A 19 -21.66 -34.76 -7.31
CA PHE A 19 -21.82 -33.30 -7.33
C PHE A 19 -21.27 -32.62 -6.07
N LEU A 20 -21.44 -33.22 -4.88
CA LEU A 20 -20.84 -32.73 -3.63
C LEU A 20 -19.30 -32.81 -3.64
N CYS A 21 -18.71 -33.77 -4.35
CA CYS A 21 -17.25 -33.88 -4.51
C CYS A 21 -16.62 -32.78 -5.39
N PHE A 22 -17.43 -31.99 -6.11
CA PHE A 22 -16.96 -30.86 -6.92
C PHE A 22 -17.10 -29.49 -6.22
N LEU A 23 -17.53 -29.44 -4.97
CA LEU A 23 -17.71 -28.20 -4.19
C LEU A 23 -16.41 -27.72 -3.51
N THR A 24 -15.26 -27.79 -4.17
CA THR A 24 -14.04 -27.18 -3.61
C THR A 24 -14.12 -25.66 -3.73
N PRO A 25 -13.88 -24.88 -2.66
CA PRO A 25 -13.91 -23.43 -2.74
C PRO A 25 -12.81 -22.92 -3.68
N ALA A 26 -13.19 -22.27 -4.78
CA ALA A 26 -12.26 -21.62 -5.69
C ALA A 26 -11.70 -20.36 -5.02
N LYS A 27 -10.37 -20.29 -4.81
CA LYS A 27 -9.70 -19.09 -4.30
C LYS A 27 -9.38 -18.15 -5.46
N ALA A 28 -10.23 -17.14 -5.68
CA ALA A 28 -9.97 -16.04 -6.60
C ALA A 28 -9.35 -14.81 -5.89
N GLN A 29 -8.85 -15.00 -4.68
CA GLN A 29 -8.43 -13.91 -3.81
C GLN A 29 -6.98 -13.49 -4.11
N LEU A 30 -6.68 -12.20 -3.93
CA LEU A 30 -5.30 -11.69 -3.91
C LEU A 30 -4.48 -12.45 -2.87
N THR A 31 -3.23 -12.81 -3.17
CA THR A 31 -2.30 -13.30 -2.14
C THR A 31 -1.18 -12.30 -1.95
N VAL A 32 -0.73 -12.12 -0.71
CA VAL A 32 0.31 -11.15 -0.35
C VAL A 32 1.46 -11.83 0.36
N THR A 33 2.65 -11.27 0.27
CA THR A 33 3.84 -11.75 0.97
C THR A 33 4.62 -10.54 1.47
N GLY A 34 4.70 -10.39 2.80
CA GLY A 34 5.48 -9.35 3.46
C GLY A 34 6.86 -9.84 3.88
N GLY A 35 7.60 -8.99 4.59
CA GLY A 35 8.92 -9.33 5.14
C GLY A 35 10.01 -9.55 4.08
N LEU A 36 9.80 -9.01 2.88
CA LEU A 36 10.78 -9.07 1.80
C LEU A 36 11.98 -8.19 2.13
N ASN A 37 13.19 -8.66 1.78
CA ASN A 37 14.38 -7.83 1.89
C ASN A 37 14.39 -6.76 0.77
N LEU A 38 15.22 -5.73 0.94
CA LEU A 38 15.27 -4.60 0.00
C LEU A 38 15.70 -5.03 -1.41
N ASN A 39 16.57 -6.04 -1.54
CA ASN A 39 17.01 -6.53 -2.86
C ASN A 39 15.88 -7.22 -3.62
N ASP A 40 15.03 -7.98 -2.93
CA ASP A 40 13.90 -8.68 -3.53
C ASP A 40 12.85 -7.68 -4.03
N ILE A 41 12.55 -6.64 -3.26
CA ILE A 41 11.63 -5.57 -3.66
C ILE A 41 12.17 -4.80 -4.85
N ARG A 42 13.45 -4.44 -4.81
CA ARG A 42 14.13 -3.77 -5.93
C ARG A 42 14.00 -4.59 -7.21
N ASN A 43 14.29 -5.89 -7.15
CA ASN A 43 14.22 -6.76 -8.32
C ASN A 43 12.77 -6.93 -8.83
N LEU A 44 11.79 -6.92 -7.92
CA LEU A 44 10.36 -7.03 -8.26
C LEU A 44 9.80 -5.75 -8.91
N LEU A 45 10.31 -4.57 -8.54
CA LEU A 45 9.89 -3.27 -9.08
C LEU A 45 10.43 -2.99 -10.48
N PHE A 46 11.70 -3.28 -10.73
CA PHE A 46 12.41 -2.76 -11.91
C PHE A 46 12.92 -3.85 -12.87
N GLY A 47 13.00 -5.10 -12.43
CA GLY A 47 13.61 -6.17 -13.21
C GLY A 47 15.14 -6.05 -13.30
N PRO A 48 15.80 -6.96 -14.04
CA PRO A 48 17.27 -7.05 -14.08
C PRO A 48 17.96 -5.96 -14.91
N ASP A 49 17.23 -5.32 -15.83
CA ASP A 49 17.82 -4.43 -16.85
C ASP A 49 17.81 -2.94 -16.48
N VAL A 50 17.55 -2.61 -15.21
CA VAL A 50 17.48 -1.22 -14.73
C VAL A 50 18.54 -1.00 -13.65
N THR A 51 19.36 0.04 -13.83
CA THR A 51 20.34 0.45 -12.82
C THR A 51 19.66 1.41 -11.82
N ILE A 52 19.59 0.99 -10.57
CA ILE A 52 18.99 1.74 -9.47
C ILE A 52 20.06 2.17 -8.46
N ALA A 53 20.03 3.43 -8.04
CA ALA A 53 20.81 3.96 -6.92
C ALA A 53 19.88 4.49 -5.83
N ASN A 54 20.43 4.70 -4.63
CA ASN A 54 19.75 5.33 -3.49
C ASN A 54 18.37 4.71 -3.15
N PHE A 55 18.23 3.39 -3.33
CA PHE A 55 16.97 2.69 -3.08
C PHE A 55 16.63 2.67 -1.60
N GLN A 56 15.49 3.24 -1.24
CA GLN A 56 14.98 3.32 0.12
C GLN A 56 13.50 2.94 0.19
N VAL A 57 13.11 2.29 1.28
CA VAL A 57 11.72 1.98 1.60
C VAL A 57 11.45 2.55 2.99
N ASN A 58 10.54 3.52 3.06
CA ASN A 58 10.10 4.13 4.30
C ASN A 58 8.62 3.77 4.51
N CYS A 59 8.37 2.66 5.20
CA CYS A 59 7.03 2.14 5.42
C CYS A 59 6.91 1.53 6.82
N PRO A 60 5.72 1.58 7.43
CA PRO A 60 5.43 0.83 8.65
C PRO A 60 5.60 -0.68 8.44
N ASN A 61 5.87 -1.41 9.52
CA ASN A 61 6.06 -2.86 9.43
C ASN A 61 4.77 -3.56 8.97
N GLY A 62 4.85 -4.30 7.86
CA GLY A 62 3.72 -4.99 7.27
C GLY A 62 2.82 -4.11 6.39
N ALA A 63 3.24 -2.87 6.11
CA ALA A 63 2.58 -1.94 5.19
C ALA A 63 2.99 -2.16 3.72
N TYR A 64 3.97 -3.02 3.46
CA TYR A 64 4.43 -3.32 2.11
C TYR A 64 4.74 -4.80 1.93
N GLY A 65 4.69 -5.25 0.67
CA GLY A 65 5.03 -6.61 0.28
C GLY A 65 4.82 -6.84 -1.21
N SER A 66 4.97 -8.08 -1.66
CA SER A 66 4.55 -8.47 -3.01
C SER A 66 3.11 -8.97 -2.99
N PHE A 67 2.41 -8.82 -4.11
CA PHE A 67 1.12 -9.48 -4.34
C PHE A 67 1.15 -10.42 -5.54
N ASN A 68 0.28 -11.42 -5.52
CA ASN A 68 -0.09 -12.23 -6.68
C ASN A 68 -1.60 -12.11 -6.90
N GLY A 69 -1.94 -11.50 -8.03
CA GLY A 69 -3.32 -11.24 -8.46
C GLY A 69 -3.74 -12.09 -9.66
N GLY A 70 -2.97 -13.11 -10.05
CA GLY A 70 -3.23 -13.91 -11.25
C GLY A 70 -4.61 -14.60 -11.26
N ASN A 71 -5.17 -14.86 -10.07
CA ASN A 71 -6.52 -15.40 -9.90
C ASN A 71 -7.53 -14.37 -9.39
N SER A 72 -7.13 -13.09 -9.23
CA SER A 72 -7.97 -12.02 -8.72
C SER A 72 -8.50 -11.10 -9.82
N ASN A 73 -9.43 -10.22 -9.46
CA ASN A 73 -10.04 -9.24 -10.35
C ASN A 73 -9.22 -7.95 -10.50
N ILE A 74 -8.02 -7.87 -9.93
CA ILE A 74 -7.19 -6.65 -9.95
C ILE A 74 -6.53 -6.37 -11.30
N GLY A 75 -6.60 -7.31 -12.25
CA GLY A 75 -6.08 -7.14 -13.60
C GLY A 75 -4.55 -7.17 -13.72
N LEU A 76 -3.84 -7.46 -12.62
CA LEU A 76 -2.40 -7.59 -12.55
C LEU A 76 -2.02 -8.96 -12.01
N THR A 77 -1.12 -9.67 -12.70
CA THR A 77 -0.67 -11.00 -12.27
C THR A 77 0.18 -10.94 -10.99
N GLY A 78 0.87 -9.82 -10.76
CA GLY A 78 1.65 -9.58 -9.56
C GLY A 78 2.43 -8.26 -9.60
N GLY A 79 3.00 -7.88 -8.47
CA GLY A 79 3.73 -6.63 -8.28
C GLY A 79 3.95 -6.32 -6.80
N ILE A 80 4.23 -5.06 -6.48
CA ILE A 80 4.32 -4.58 -5.10
C ILE A 80 2.95 -4.11 -4.61
N LEU A 81 2.63 -4.42 -3.37
CA LEU A 81 1.51 -3.85 -2.64
C LEU A 81 2.05 -2.90 -1.58
N LEU A 82 1.53 -1.68 -1.58
CA LEU A 82 1.78 -0.66 -0.56
C LEU A 82 0.45 -0.31 0.10
N THR A 83 0.47 -0.07 1.40
CA THR A 83 -0.74 0.31 2.13
C THR A 83 -0.43 1.26 3.27
N THR A 84 -1.41 2.09 3.63
CA THR A 84 -1.43 2.82 4.90
C THR A 84 -1.70 1.91 6.08
N GLY A 85 -2.25 0.72 5.85
CA GLY A 85 -2.54 -0.27 6.89
C GLY A 85 -1.65 -1.50 6.82
N ASN A 86 -2.26 -2.69 6.88
CA ASN A 86 -1.53 -3.95 6.80
C ASN A 86 -1.88 -4.71 5.53
N ILE A 87 -0.87 -5.22 4.83
CA ILE A 87 -1.06 -5.95 3.57
C ILE A 87 -2.03 -7.15 3.70
N ASN A 88 -2.14 -7.76 4.88
CA ASN A 88 -3.01 -8.92 5.08
C ASN A 88 -4.50 -8.56 5.08
N VAL A 89 -4.84 -7.28 5.28
CA VAL A 89 -6.22 -6.78 5.18
C VAL A 89 -6.65 -6.70 3.71
N ALA A 90 -5.71 -6.37 2.82
CA ALA A 90 -5.96 -6.25 1.38
C ALA A 90 -6.28 -7.59 0.68
N VAL A 91 -5.99 -8.73 1.33
CA VAL A 91 -6.28 -10.05 0.79
C VAL A 91 -7.77 -10.20 0.56
N GLY A 92 -8.65 -9.88 1.52
CA GLY A 92 -10.10 -10.10 1.46
C GLY A 92 -10.54 -11.57 1.73
N PRO A 93 -11.83 -11.93 1.62
CA PRO A 93 -12.94 -11.15 1.07
C PRO A 93 -13.22 -9.87 1.87
N ASN A 94 -13.57 -8.79 1.17
CA ASN A 94 -13.90 -7.50 1.80
C ASN A 94 -15.36 -7.51 2.30
N ASN A 95 -15.63 -8.32 3.33
CA ASN A 95 -16.97 -8.54 3.88
C ASN A 95 -17.17 -7.93 5.28
N ILE A 96 -16.19 -7.18 5.77
CA ILE A 96 -16.22 -6.46 7.04
C ILE A 96 -16.09 -4.98 6.70
N GLY A 97 -17.09 -4.19 7.08
CA GLY A 97 -17.02 -2.73 6.95
C GLY A 97 -15.87 -2.17 7.79
N ASP A 98 -15.19 -1.15 7.26
CA ASP A 98 -14.08 -0.46 7.93
C ASP A 98 -12.92 -1.39 8.35
N ALA A 99 -12.75 -2.52 7.65
CA ALA A 99 -11.61 -3.40 7.87
C ALA A 99 -10.31 -2.64 7.53
N GLY A 100 -9.52 -2.36 8.55
CA GLY A 100 -8.27 -1.62 8.44
C GLY A 100 -7.35 -1.91 9.60
N ARG A 101 -6.15 -1.34 9.55
CA ARG A 101 -5.21 -1.37 10.68
C ARG A 101 -4.45 -0.05 10.70
N ASP A 102 -4.56 0.68 11.80
CA ASP A 102 -3.67 1.79 12.07
C ASP A 102 -2.30 1.24 12.47
N ASN A 103 -1.24 1.71 11.83
CA ASN A 103 0.13 1.32 12.17
C ASN A 103 0.72 2.20 13.28
N ASN A 104 0.02 3.27 13.68
CA ASN A 104 0.47 4.26 14.65
C ASN A 104 1.83 4.84 14.27
N ALA A 105 2.10 4.94 12.98
CA ALA A 105 3.34 5.44 12.42
C ALA A 105 3.17 6.90 11.96
N PRO A 106 4.25 7.68 12.00
CA PRO A 106 4.23 9.04 11.47
C PRO A 106 3.94 9.03 9.96
N GLY A 107 3.52 10.19 9.48
CA GLY A 107 3.35 10.46 8.06
C GLY A 107 4.66 10.75 7.33
N ASP A 108 4.48 11.33 6.14
CA ASP A 108 5.52 11.87 5.30
C ASP A 108 5.63 13.38 5.54
N THR A 109 6.75 13.81 6.10
CA THR A 109 6.98 15.21 6.48
C THR A 109 7.00 16.16 5.29
N ASP A 110 7.46 15.71 4.12
CA ASP A 110 7.49 16.55 2.93
C ASP A 110 6.07 16.76 2.38
N LEU A 111 5.21 15.73 2.47
CA LEU A 111 3.79 15.86 2.12
C LEU A 111 3.01 16.68 3.15
N ASP A 112 3.34 16.55 4.44
CA ASP A 112 2.78 17.39 5.48
C ASP A 112 3.08 18.85 5.15
N ASP A 113 4.33 19.17 4.80
CA ASP A 113 4.75 20.50 4.38
C ASP A 113 4.04 20.98 3.09
N LEU A 114 3.78 20.08 2.13
CA LEU A 114 3.11 20.40 0.86
C LEU A 114 1.60 20.63 1.01
N VAL A 115 0.90 19.81 1.81
CA VAL A 115 -0.56 19.91 2.04
C VAL A 115 -0.90 21.22 2.77
N ASN A 116 0.07 21.79 3.49
CA ASN A 116 0.00 23.14 4.04
C ASN A 116 0.24 24.25 2.98
N GLY A 117 0.18 23.89 1.69
CA GLY A 117 0.25 24.78 0.53
C GLY A 117 1.63 25.38 0.25
N GLY A 118 2.69 24.89 0.91
CA GLY A 118 3.93 25.67 1.03
C GLY A 118 3.69 27.08 1.61
N THR A 119 2.52 27.32 2.23
CA THR A 119 1.97 28.64 2.56
C THR A 119 1.28 28.72 3.93
N SER A 120 1.49 27.77 4.83
CA SER A 120 1.79 28.22 6.18
C SER A 120 3.26 28.58 6.08
N GLY A 121 3.59 29.86 5.84
CA GLY A 121 4.97 30.30 5.62
C GLY A 121 5.93 30.01 6.79
N CYS A 122 5.49 29.22 7.77
CA CYS A 122 6.14 28.77 8.96
C CYS A 122 7.08 27.59 8.69
N VAL A 123 8.39 27.84 8.85
CA VAL A 123 9.48 26.86 8.74
C VAL A 123 10.09 26.73 10.14
N ILE A 124 10.33 25.52 10.64
CA ILE A 124 11.00 25.30 11.93
C ILE A 124 12.41 25.90 11.88
N GLY A 125 12.75 26.77 12.84
CA GLY A 125 13.99 27.55 12.83
C GLY A 125 13.95 28.84 11.98
N GLY A 126 12.85 29.10 11.26
CA GLY A 126 12.57 30.37 10.57
C GLY A 126 12.10 31.49 11.50
N PRO A 127 11.94 32.74 11.00
CA PRO A 127 11.42 33.86 11.80
C PRO A 127 9.96 33.64 12.25
N CYS A 128 9.65 34.00 13.51
CA CYS A 128 8.29 33.86 14.06
C CYS A 128 7.21 34.75 13.44
N THR A 129 7.55 35.61 12.49
CA THR A 129 6.60 36.46 11.74
C THR A 129 5.79 35.68 10.71
N GLN A 130 6.15 34.41 10.52
CA GLN A 130 5.49 33.49 9.62
C GLN A 130 4.14 33.02 10.20
N THR A 131 3.08 33.06 9.39
CA THR A 131 1.74 32.62 9.78
C THR A 131 1.76 31.14 10.18
N GLY A 132 1.26 30.82 11.38
CA GLY A 132 1.27 29.46 11.95
C GLY A 132 2.44 29.17 12.90
N CYS A 133 3.43 30.06 13.03
CA CYS A 133 4.55 29.84 13.94
C CYS A 133 4.25 30.25 15.39
N ASN A 134 4.51 29.34 16.33
CA ASN A 134 4.71 29.67 17.74
C ASN A 134 6.20 29.52 18.08
N GLY A 135 6.87 30.61 18.44
CA GLY A 135 8.32 30.61 18.65
C GLY A 135 8.75 31.36 19.90
N THR A 136 10.00 31.11 20.30
CA THR A 136 10.61 31.72 21.49
C THR A 136 11.61 32.79 21.06
N MET A 137 11.58 33.97 21.69
CA MET A 137 12.58 35.01 21.47
C MET A 137 13.94 34.54 21.97
N THR A 138 14.94 34.48 21.09
CA THR A 138 16.34 34.24 21.50
C THR A 138 16.95 35.52 22.08
N THR A 139 18.03 35.40 22.84
CA THR A 139 18.69 36.50 23.60
C THR A 139 19.18 37.67 22.75
N ASN A 140 19.19 37.54 21.42
CA ASN A 140 19.56 38.60 20.48
C ASN A 140 18.34 39.28 19.82
N GLY A 141 17.12 39.08 20.34
CA GLY A 141 15.91 39.67 19.78
C GLY A 141 15.45 39.02 18.46
N VAL A 142 16.12 37.94 18.04
CA VAL A 142 15.72 37.12 16.89
C VAL A 142 14.76 36.05 17.41
N CYS A 143 13.53 36.05 16.91
CA CYS A 143 12.58 34.98 17.23
C CYS A 143 12.74 33.82 16.24
N THR A 144 12.92 32.60 16.75
CA THR A 144 12.96 31.38 15.94
C THR A 144 11.69 30.56 16.16
N CYS A 145 11.05 30.13 15.07
CA CYS A 145 9.92 29.23 15.10
C CYS A 145 10.33 27.92 15.81
N THR A 146 9.60 27.57 16.86
CA THR A 146 9.79 26.32 17.59
C THR A 146 8.78 25.27 17.12
N ASN A 147 7.53 25.69 16.87
CA ASN A 147 6.46 24.82 16.38
C ASN A 147 5.65 25.53 15.28
N CYS A 148 5.35 24.81 14.19
CA CYS A 148 4.35 25.21 13.20
C CYS A 148 2.98 24.64 13.65
N ALA A 149 2.10 25.49 14.18
CA ALA A 149 0.72 25.11 14.45
C ALA A 149 -0.04 25.03 13.12
N ASP A 150 -0.82 23.96 12.94
CA ASP A 150 -1.61 23.59 11.75
C ASP A 150 -0.88 22.80 10.66
N ALA A 151 0.21 22.09 10.99
CA ALA A 151 0.73 21.09 10.06
C ALA A 151 -0.26 19.92 9.96
N GLY A 152 -0.94 19.78 8.81
CA GLY A 152 -1.68 18.56 8.51
C GLY A 152 -0.72 17.38 8.61
N THR A 153 -0.96 16.47 9.56
CA THR A 153 -0.14 15.28 9.74
C THR A 153 -0.72 14.17 8.89
N SER A 154 0.02 13.72 7.89
CA SER A 154 -0.18 12.40 7.32
C SER A 154 0.18 11.35 8.36
N PHE A 155 -0.38 10.15 8.21
CA PHE A 155 -0.16 9.04 9.12
C PHE A 155 0.01 7.77 8.32
N ASP A 156 0.80 6.86 8.87
CA ASP A 156 1.08 5.55 8.28
C ASP A 156 1.55 5.64 6.82
N ALA A 157 2.35 6.65 6.51
CA ALA A 157 2.87 6.87 5.17
C ALA A 157 3.82 5.73 4.78
N CYS A 158 3.64 5.21 3.57
CA CYS A 158 4.51 4.19 2.99
C CYS A 158 5.02 4.66 1.63
N SER A 159 6.31 4.94 1.55
CA SER A 159 6.99 5.43 0.36
C SER A 159 8.17 4.55 -0.05
N ILE A 160 8.42 4.50 -1.36
CA ILE A 160 9.61 3.89 -1.96
C ILE A 160 10.28 4.97 -2.79
N GLU A 161 11.55 5.22 -2.52
CA GLU A 161 12.37 6.23 -3.20
C GLU A 161 13.55 5.55 -3.89
N PHE A 162 13.89 6.03 -5.08
CA PHE A 162 14.97 5.46 -5.88
C PHE A 162 15.40 6.42 -6.99
N ASP A 163 16.68 6.36 -7.34
CA ASP A 163 17.24 7.01 -8.51
C ASP A 163 17.39 6.01 -9.64
N ILE A 164 16.95 6.38 -10.84
CA ILE A 164 17.09 5.56 -12.05
C ILE A 164 18.13 6.16 -12.99
N THR A 165 19.05 5.31 -13.45
CA THR A 165 19.80 5.57 -14.69
C THR A 165 19.23 4.69 -15.80
N PRO A 166 18.50 5.25 -16.78
CA PRO A 166 17.83 4.45 -17.81
C PRO A 166 18.87 3.81 -18.74
N THR A 167 18.78 2.50 -18.90
CA THR A 167 19.60 1.68 -19.80
C THR A 167 18.80 1.13 -20.98
N CYS A 168 17.50 1.43 -21.04
CA CYS A 168 16.54 0.99 -22.05
C CYS A 168 15.46 2.07 -22.28
N ASP A 169 14.64 1.86 -23.32
CA ASP A 169 13.60 2.82 -23.74
C ASP A 169 12.26 2.65 -23.01
N GLN A 170 12.09 1.57 -22.23
CA GLN A 170 10.87 1.30 -21.47
C GLN A 170 11.17 0.71 -20.10
N ILE A 171 10.53 1.29 -19.08
CA ILE A 171 10.53 0.79 -17.71
C ILE A 171 9.09 0.44 -17.33
N GLN A 172 8.90 -0.76 -16.78
CA GLN A 172 7.60 -1.19 -16.29
C GLN A 172 7.65 -1.35 -14.77
N ILE A 173 6.78 -0.62 -14.08
CA ILE A 173 6.60 -0.74 -12.63
C ILE A 173 5.18 -1.26 -12.38
N ARG A 174 5.06 -2.34 -11.60
CA ARG A 174 3.77 -2.92 -11.22
C ARG A 174 3.56 -2.75 -9.72
N TYR A 175 2.63 -1.90 -9.36
CA TYR A 175 2.27 -1.63 -7.98
C TYR A 175 0.76 -1.49 -7.81
N VAL A 176 0.30 -1.69 -6.57
CA VAL A 176 -1.07 -1.46 -6.13
C VAL A 176 -1.01 -0.75 -4.78
N PHE A 177 -1.91 0.22 -4.58
CA PHE A 177 -2.15 0.82 -3.27
C PHE A 177 -3.40 0.21 -2.63
N GLY A 178 -3.30 -0.11 -1.34
CA GLY A 178 -4.42 -0.50 -0.48
C GLY A 178 -4.56 0.43 0.73
N SER A 179 -5.75 0.56 1.28
CA SER A 179 -6.01 1.28 2.54
C SER A 179 -6.98 0.48 3.39
#